data_AF-A0AAD4MB62-F1
#
_entry.id   AF-A0AAD4MB62-F1
#
_cell.length_a   1.000
_cell.length_b   1.000
_cell.length_c   1.000
_cell.angle_alpha   90.00
_cell.angle_beta   90.00
_cell.angle_gamma   90.00
#
_symmetry.space_group_name_H-M   'P 1'
#
loop_
_entity.id
_entity.type
_entity.pdbx_description
1 polymer ?
#
loop_
_entity_poly.entity_id
_entity_poly.type
_entity_poly.pdbx_seq_one_letter_code
_entity_poly.pdbx_strand_id
1 'polypeptide(L)'
;MLFEWVGMVNLGAQRLQANDRVDPYVAVYSAPAPHTVGDMVHIRWYGFLTPRFVQRIVDTAMHAATCSSAPLIGLTIHGSTEVPVLTPHRIPRLEGEDTASVIFFPRSMTEEEVMASESNNGERGIAVSVSWVMVESIGKWDSRFV
;
A
#
# COMPACT_ATOMS: atom_id res chain seq x y z
N MET A 1 11.22 3.90 -3.28
CA MET A 1 10.96 3.22 -4.56
C MET A 1 9.64 2.43 -4.59
N LEU A 2 9.29 1.62 -3.59
CA LEU A 2 8.06 0.79 -3.68
C LEU A 2 6.75 1.62 -3.77
N PHE A 3 6.63 2.68 -2.96
CA PHE A 3 5.48 3.60 -3.02
C PHE A 3 5.35 4.32 -4.36
N GLU A 4 6.47 4.63 -5.01
CA GLU A 4 6.48 5.23 -6.34
C GLU A 4 5.98 4.26 -7.40
N TRP A 5 6.33 2.97 -7.28
CA TRP A 5 5.77 1.91 -8.12
C TRP A 5 4.27 1.73 -7.92
N VAL A 6 3.77 1.75 -6.68
CA VAL A 6 2.33 1.76 -6.41
C VAL A 6 1.66 3.02 -6.99
N GLY A 7 2.34 4.17 -6.92
CA GLY A 7 1.91 5.39 -7.59
C GLY A 7 1.76 5.20 -9.11
N MET A 8 2.76 4.58 -9.76
CA MET A 8 2.70 4.26 -11.19
C MET A 8 1.53 3.31 -11.53
N VAL A 9 1.21 2.35 -10.65
CA VAL A 9 0.01 1.50 -10.78
C VAL A 9 -1.25 2.33 -10.78
N ASN A 10 -1.37 3.28 -9.86
CA ASN A 10 -2.51 4.19 -9.82
C ASN A 10 -2.60 5.11 -11.05
N LEU A 11 -1.47 5.44 -11.68
CA LEU A 11 -1.46 6.22 -12.92
C LEU A 11 -1.73 5.38 -14.17
N GLY A 12 -1.81 4.04 -14.06
CA GLY A 12 -1.92 3.16 -15.22
C GLY A 12 -0.70 3.28 -16.14
N ALA A 13 0.49 3.52 -15.55
CA ALA A 13 1.69 3.80 -16.32
C ALA A 13 2.06 2.62 -17.22
N GLN A 14 2.40 2.90 -18.48
CA GLN A 14 2.86 1.89 -19.45
C GLN A 14 4.09 1.13 -18.94
N ARG A 15 4.89 1.75 -18.06
CA ARG A 15 6.12 1.21 -17.48
C ARG A 15 5.94 -0.05 -16.63
N LEU A 16 4.70 -0.38 -16.30
CA LEU A 16 4.34 -1.63 -15.62
C LEU A 16 4.21 -2.81 -16.58
N GLN A 17 4.12 -2.56 -17.88
CA GLN A 17 4.01 -3.61 -18.87
C GLN A 17 5.35 -4.32 -19.04
N ALA A 18 5.34 -5.64 -18.96
CA ALA A 18 6.55 -6.47 -19.07
C ALA A 18 7.34 -6.26 -20.38
N ASN A 19 6.65 -5.83 -21.44
CA ASN A 19 7.23 -5.60 -22.76
C ASN A 19 7.50 -4.13 -23.06
N ASP A 20 7.40 -3.24 -22.06
CA ASP A 20 7.67 -1.83 -22.28
C ASP A 20 9.14 -1.61 -22.66
N ARG A 21 9.36 -0.86 -23.74
CA ARG A 21 10.70 -0.49 -24.22
C ARG A 21 10.87 0.99 -24.01
N VAL A 22 11.25 1.34 -22.79
CA VAL A 22 11.44 2.74 -22.44
C VAL A 22 12.68 3.28 -23.16
N ASP A 23 12.52 4.40 -23.84
CA ASP A 23 13.65 5.23 -24.25
C ASP A 23 14.42 5.69 -22.99
N PRO A 24 15.71 5.32 -22.84
CA PRO A 24 16.51 5.65 -21.66
C PRO A 24 16.72 7.16 -21.47
N TYR A 25 16.46 7.98 -22.50
CA TYR A 25 16.55 9.44 -22.42
C TYR A 25 15.22 10.11 -22.01
N VAL A 26 14.12 9.37 -22.00
CA VAL A 26 12.79 9.89 -21.69
C VAL A 26 12.34 9.53 -20.27
N ALA A 27 12.72 8.35 -19.75
CA ALA A 27 12.37 8.00 -18.38
C ALA A 27 13.36 7.07 -17.68
N VAL A 28 13.66 7.39 -16.41
CA VAL A 28 14.77 6.78 -15.64
C VAL A 28 14.31 5.71 -14.65
N TYR A 29 13.00 5.59 -14.35
CA TYR A 29 12.54 4.58 -13.39
C TYR A 29 12.68 3.17 -13.93
N SER A 30 13.30 2.31 -13.14
CA SER A 30 13.35 0.86 -13.29
C SER A 30 12.66 0.19 -12.10
N ALA A 31 12.26 -1.07 -12.26
CA ALA A 31 11.65 -1.84 -11.18
C ALA A 31 12.67 -2.04 -10.05
N PRO A 32 12.30 -1.78 -8.77
CA PRO A 32 13.19 -2.01 -7.65
C PRO A 32 13.57 -3.49 -7.63
N ALA A 33 14.87 -3.78 -7.56
CA ALA A 33 15.34 -5.15 -7.43
C ALA A 33 15.17 -5.65 -5.98
N PRO A 34 14.85 -6.93 -5.75
CA PRO A 34 14.49 -7.94 -6.75
C PRO A 34 13.05 -7.75 -7.28
N HIS A 35 12.81 -8.02 -8.56
CA HIS A 35 11.48 -7.98 -9.16
C HIS A 35 11.21 -9.22 -10.03
N THR A 36 9.93 -9.58 -10.16
CA THR A 36 9.44 -10.63 -11.06
C THR A 36 8.25 -10.09 -11.83
N VAL A 37 8.06 -10.58 -13.06
CA VAL A 37 6.87 -10.25 -13.86
C VAL A 37 5.73 -11.15 -13.41
N GLY A 38 4.55 -10.58 -13.21
CA GLY A 38 3.34 -11.31 -12.83
C GLY A 38 2.07 -10.54 -13.15
N ASP A 39 0.93 -11.16 -12.82
CA ASP A 39 -0.38 -10.56 -13.03
C ASP A 39 -0.71 -9.57 -11.91
N MET A 40 -1.41 -8.50 -12.27
CA MET A 40 -1.85 -7.45 -11.34
C MET A 40 -3.34 -7.19 -11.50
N VAL A 41 -4.04 -7.07 -10.37
CA VAL A 41 -5.42 -6.61 -10.32
C VAL A 41 -5.45 -5.22 -9.70
N HIS A 42 -5.99 -4.24 -10.42
CA HIS A 42 -6.18 -2.88 -9.93
C HIS A 42 -7.67 -2.60 -9.74
N ILE A 43 -8.06 -2.24 -8.52
CA ILE A 43 -9.44 -1.92 -8.16
C ILE A 43 -9.46 -0.50 -7.63
N ARG A 44 -10.44 0.29 -8.08
CA ARG A 44 -10.62 1.67 -7.62
C ARG A 44 -12.07 1.94 -7.24
N TRP A 45 -12.24 2.51 -6.06
CA TRP A 45 -13.51 3.01 -5.55
C TRP A 45 -13.51 4.54 -5.57
N TYR A 46 -14.66 5.12 -5.90
CA TYR A 46 -14.85 6.57 -5.95
C TYR A 46 -16.07 6.99 -5.13
N GLY A 47 -16.11 8.26 -4.72
CA GLY A 47 -17.22 8.85 -3.99
C GLY A 47 -16.97 8.93 -2.48
N PHE A 48 -18.05 9.04 -1.72
CA PHE A 48 -17.98 9.12 -0.26
C PHE A 48 -17.78 7.73 0.36
N LEU A 49 -16.54 7.43 0.74
CA LEU A 49 -16.19 6.17 1.38
C LEU A 49 -16.20 6.34 2.90
N THR A 50 -17.14 5.67 3.58
CA THR A 50 -17.22 5.76 5.04
C THR A 50 -15.98 5.15 5.70
N PRO A 51 -15.57 5.62 6.90
CA PRO A 51 -14.45 5.01 7.63
C PRO A 51 -14.63 3.51 7.86
N ARG A 52 -15.87 3.06 8.10
CA ARG A 52 -16.20 1.64 8.27
C ARG A 52 -15.95 0.83 6.99
N PHE A 53 -16.20 1.40 5.82
CA PHE A 53 -15.93 0.76 4.54
C PHE A 53 -14.43 0.65 4.30
N VAL A 54 -13.68 1.73 4.52
CA VAL A 54 -12.22 1.74 4.39
C VAL A 54 -11.58 0.73 5.34
N GLN A 55 -12.03 0.67 6.60
CA GLN A 55 -11.55 -0.33 7.56
C GLN A 55 -11.76 -1.76 7.06
N ARG A 56 -12.95 -2.07 6.51
CA ARG A 56 -13.21 -3.40 5.95
C ARG A 56 -12.30 -3.76 4.78
N ILE A 57 -11.93 -2.81 3.94
CA ILE A 57 -10.96 -3.04 2.86
C ILE A 57 -9.60 -3.38 3.46
N VAL A 58 -9.14 -2.61 4.45
CA VAL A 58 -7.88 -2.85 5.15
C VAL A 58 -7.86 -4.24 5.80
N ASP A 59 -8.92 -4.60 6.54
CA ASP A 59 -9.04 -5.90 7.19
C ASP A 59 -9.00 -7.05 6.16
N THR A 60 -9.69 -6.87 5.03
CA THR A 60 -9.72 -7.85 3.94
C THR A 60 -8.36 -7.99 3.28
N ALA A 61 -7.67 -6.88 3.01
CA ALA A 61 -6.33 -6.88 2.43
C ALA A 61 -5.31 -7.56 3.36
N MET A 62 -5.37 -7.26 4.65
CA MET A 62 -4.53 -7.89 5.66
C MET A 62 -4.79 -9.40 5.73
N HIS A 63 -6.06 -9.83 5.75
CA HIS A 63 -6.41 -11.25 5.75
C HIS A 63 -5.97 -11.96 4.46
N ALA A 64 -6.15 -11.32 3.29
CA ALA A 64 -5.68 -11.86 2.02
C ALA A 64 -4.16 -12.04 1.99
N ALA A 65 -3.41 -11.09 2.56
CA ALA A 65 -1.96 -11.18 2.68
C ALA A 65 -1.50 -12.32 3.63
N THR A 66 -2.32 -12.70 4.62
CA THR A 66 -2.03 -13.85 5.51
C THR A 66 -2.37 -15.21 4.92
N CYS A 67 -3.38 -15.28 4.05
CA CYS A 67 -3.95 -16.56 3.60
C CYS A 67 -3.49 -16.99 2.21
N SER A 68 -3.11 -16.03 1.37
CA SER A 68 -2.67 -16.28 0.01
C SER A 68 -1.16 -16.15 -0.08
N SER A 69 -0.52 -16.91 -0.98
CA SER A 69 0.85 -16.62 -1.44
C SER A 69 0.92 -15.34 -2.28
N ALA A 70 0.02 -14.37 -2.04
CA ALA A 70 -0.07 -13.14 -2.79
C ALA A 70 1.17 -12.30 -2.46
N PRO A 71 1.97 -11.91 -3.48
CA PRO A 71 3.29 -11.35 -3.21
C PRO A 71 3.24 -9.92 -2.65
N LEU A 72 2.21 -9.13 -2.98
CA LEU A 72 2.09 -7.74 -2.55
C LEU A 72 0.66 -7.21 -2.71
N ILE A 73 0.17 -6.46 -1.73
CA ILE A 73 -1.10 -5.72 -1.82
C ILE A 73 -0.83 -4.25 -1.50
N GLY A 74 -1.11 -3.36 -2.45
CA GLY A 74 -1.03 -1.91 -2.27
C GLY A 74 -2.41 -1.29 -2.14
N LEU A 75 -2.61 -0.46 -1.12
CA LEU A 75 -3.81 0.35 -0.91
C LEU A 75 -3.41 1.82 -0.91
N THR A 76 -4.05 2.64 -1.74
CA THR A 76 -3.88 4.10 -1.74
C THR A 76 -5.23 4.76 -1.50
N ILE A 77 -5.27 5.68 -0.55
CA ILE A 77 -6.44 6.44 -0.14
C ILE A 77 -6.16 7.91 -0.45
N HIS A 78 -7.05 8.51 -1.22
CA HIS A 78 -7.04 9.93 -1.55
C HIS A 78 -8.12 10.65 -0.74
N GLY A 79 -7.71 11.63 0.06
CA GLY A 79 -8.61 12.53 0.78
C GLY A 79 -9.10 13.66 -0.12
N SER A 80 -10.26 14.23 0.22
CA SER A 80 -10.74 15.43 -0.46
C SER A 80 -10.00 16.66 0.07
N THR A 81 -9.47 17.48 -0.85
CA THR A 81 -8.80 18.75 -0.56
C THR A 81 -9.75 19.85 -0.09
N GLU A 82 -11.06 19.66 -0.30
CA GLU A 82 -12.12 20.62 -0.03
C GLU A 82 -12.77 20.44 1.36
N VAL A 83 -12.44 19.36 2.08
CA VAL A 83 -13.03 19.10 3.38
C VAL A 83 -12.23 19.82 4.47
N PRO A 84 -12.81 20.82 5.15
CA PRO A 84 -12.14 21.46 6.28
C PRO A 84 -12.01 20.44 7.41
N VAL A 85 -10.79 20.21 7.87
CA VAL A 85 -10.56 19.24 8.94
C VAL A 85 -10.73 19.92 10.30
N LEU A 86 -11.58 19.35 11.15
CA LEU A 86 -12.00 19.90 12.44
C LEU A 86 -10.91 19.87 13.54
N THR A 87 -9.70 19.38 13.28
CA THR A 87 -8.65 19.32 14.31
C THR A 87 -7.86 20.64 14.39
N PRO A 88 -7.63 21.19 15.59
CA PRO A 88 -7.24 22.59 15.81
C PRO A 88 -5.76 22.94 15.56
N HIS A 89 -4.96 22.06 14.96
CA HIS A 89 -3.51 22.27 14.75
C HIS A 89 -3.15 22.01 13.29
N ARG A 90 -3.43 22.97 12.40
CA ARG A 90 -3.25 22.82 10.94
C ARG A 90 -2.81 24.15 10.30
N ILE A 91 -1.67 24.15 9.58
CA ILE A 91 -1.15 25.30 8.81
C ILE A 91 -1.41 25.04 7.32
N PRO A 92 -2.05 25.96 6.58
CA PRO A 92 -2.39 25.78 5.17
C PRO A 92 -1.15 25.70 4.25
N ARG A 93 -1.01 24.67 3.41
CA ARG A 93 -0.03 24.55 2.31
C ARG A 93 -0.73 24.64 0.95
N LEU A 94 -0.27 25.50 0.05
CA LEU A 94 -1.03 25.86 -1.16
C LEU A 94 -1.42 24.66 -2.05
N GLU A 95 -0.59 23.61 -2.12
CA GLU A 95 -0.69 22.50 -3.10
C GLU A 95 -0.68 21.07 -2.48
N GLY A 96 -1.06 20.89 -1.21
CA GLY A 96 -1.03 19.57 -0.57
C GLY A 96 -2.35 18.79 -0.71
N GLU A 97 -2.28 17.56 -1.20
CA GLU A 97 -3.37 16.56 -1.09
C GLU A 97 -3.06 15.57 0.04
N ASP A 98 -4.06 15.30 0.88
CA ASP A 98 -3.97 14.26 1.91
C ASP A 98 -4.06 12.90 1.22
N THR A 99 -2.94 12.20 1.11
CA THR A 99 -2.89 10.85 0.51
C THR A 99 -2.22 9.90 1.49
N ALA A 100 -2.81 8.73 1.72
CA ALA A 100 -2.18 7.66 2.49
C ALA A 100 -2.02 6.42 1.62
N SER A 101 -0.85 5.81 1.61
CA SER A 101 -0.61 4.53 0.97
C SER A 101 -0.12 3.52 1.99
N VAL A 102 -0.72 2.34 2.00
CA VAL A 102 -0.34 1.20 2.83
C VAL A 102 0.00 0.04 1.91
N ILE A 103 1.11 -0.62 2.16
CA ILE A 103 1.55 -1.79 1.39
C ILE A 103 1.70 -2.96 2.35
N PHE A 104 1.00 -4.06 2.04
CA PHE A 104 1.09 -5.33 2.73
C PHE A 104 1.94 -6.30 1.92
N PHE A 105 2.82 -7.03 2.60
CA PHE A 105 3.65 -8.06 1.98
C PHE A 105 3.87 -9.23 2.96
N PRO A 106 3.93 -10.46 2.44
CA PRO A 106 4.18 -11.64 3.26
C PRO A 106 5.60 -11.55 3.83
N ARG A 107 5.73 -11.81 5.13
CA ARG A 107 7.02 -11.94 5.81
C ARG A 107 7.31 -13.42 5.99
N SER A 108 8.48 -13.86 5.53
CA SER A 108 9.00 -15.17 5.91
C SER A 108 9.17 -15.18 7.42
N MET A 109 8.43 -16.05 8.12
CA MET A 109 8.67 -16.27 9.54
C MET A 109 10.08 -16.81 9.72
N THR A 110 10.77 -16.34 10.76
CA THR A 110 12.04 -16.96 11.16
C THR A 110 11.78 -18.33 11.78
N GLU A 111 12.76 -19.23 11.74
CA GLU A 111 12.63 -20.58 12.32
C GLU A 111 12.22 -20.54 13.81
N GLU A 112 12.66 -19.51 14.55
CA GLU A 112 12.28 -19.26 15.94
C GLU A 112 10.78 -18.94 16.12
N GLU A 113 10.21 -18.14 15.21
CA GLU A 113 8.78 -17.78 15.22
C GLU A 113 7.89 -18.99 14.85
N VAL A 114 8.38 -19.83 13.93
CA VAL A 114 7.70 -21.09 13.55
C VAL A 114 7.63 -22.02 14.76
N MET A 115 8.74 -22.24 15.47
CA MET A 115 8.78 -23.11 16.65
C MET A 115 7.90 -22.60 17.81
N ALA A 116 7.80 -21.28 17.99
CA ALA A 116 6.89 -20.70 18.98
C ALA A 116 5.41 -20.92 18.62
N SER A 117 5.06 -20.83 17.33
CA SER A 117 3.69 -21.00 16.83
C SER A 117 3.19 -22.45 16.91
N GLU A 118 4.06 -23.44 16.72
CA GLU A 118 3.71 -24.87 16.78
C GLU A 118 3.35 -25.35 18.19
N SER A 119 3.82 -24.66 19.24
CA SER A 119 3.51 -25.04 20.62
C SER A 119 2.07 -24.77 21.04
N ASN A 120 1.33 -23.96 20.28
CA ASN A 120 0.07 -23.36 20.74
C ASN A 120 -1.21 -23.80 19.98
N ASN A 121 -1.15 -24.58 18.89
CA ASN A 121 -2.39 -25.03 18.24
C ASN A 121 -2.23 -26.28 17.36
N GLY A 122 -3.11 -27.26 17.57
CA GLY A 122 -3.18 -28.53 16.84
C GLY A 122 -3.85 -28.48 15.46
N GLU A 123 -3.84 -27.35 14.77
CA GLU A 123 -4.38 -27.23 13.41
C GLU A 123 -3.29 -26.76 12.43
N ARG A 124 -2.92 -27.67 11.50
CA ARG A 124 -1.90 -27.48 10.49
C ARG A 124 -2.31 -26.41 9.46
N GLY A 125 -2.00 -25.16 9.74
CA GLY A 125 -1.85 -24.11 8.73
C GLY A 125 -0.53 -23.39 8.98
N ILE A 126 0.33 -23.27 7.96
CA ILE A 126 1.53 -22.43 8.06
C ILE A 126 1.03 -21.00 8.28
N ALA A 127 1.18 -20.49 9.51
CA ALA A 127 0.84 -19.11 9.81
C ALA A 127 1.81 -18.22 9.02
N VAL A 128 1.32 -17.52 7.99
CA VAL A 128 2.13 -16.52 7.28
C VAL A 128 1.98 -15.20 8.01
N SER A 129 3.08 -14.68 8.54
CA SER A 129 3.12 -13.35 9.14
C SER A 129 3.06 -12.29 8.05
N VAL A 130 2.28 -11.22 8.25
CA VAL A 130 2.18 -10.10 7.31
C VAL A 130 2.92 -8.91 7.86
N SER A 131 3.81 -8.35 7.04
CA SER A 131 4.42 -7.05 7.30
C SER A 131 3.76 -5.99 6.45
N TRP A 132 3.76 -4.77 6.97
CA TRP A 132 3.17 -3.63 6.30
C TRP A 132 4.03 -2.39 6.47
N VAL A 133 3.92 -1.49 5.50
CA VAL A 133 4.54 -0.17 5.53
C VAL A 133 3.52 0.86 5.07
N MET A 134 3.52 2.02 5.72
CA MET A 134 2.62 3.12 5.38
C MET A 134 3.42 4.38 5.08
N VAL A 135 2.99 5.12 4.06
CA VAL A 135 3.43 6.48 3.77
C VAL A 135 2.21 7.37 3.67
N GLU A 136 2.28 8.51 4.33
CA GLU A 136 1.30 9.57 4.21
C GLU A 136 1.94 10.81 3.55
N SER A 137 1.21 11.41 2.61
CA SER A 137 1.44 12.75 2.12
C SER A 137 0.64 13.70 2.99
N ILE A 138 1.35 14.65 3.59
CA ILE A 138 0.79 15.71 4.43
C ILE A 138 0.13 16.73 3.48
N GLY A 139 -1.19 16.76 3.46
CA GLY A 139 -1.93 17.66 2.60
C GLY A 139 -1.90 19.10 3.09
N LYS A 140 -2.64 19.94 2.37
CA LYS A 140 -2.75 21.38 2.58
C LYS A 140 -3.03 21.72 4.02
N TRP A 141 -3.80 20.91 4.71
CA TRP A 141 -4.31 21.25 6.02
C TRP A 141 -3.67 20.41 7.11
N ASP A 142 -2.41 19.97 7.06
CA ASP A 142 -1.82 19.17 8.13
C ASP A 142 -0.55 19.82 8.73
N SER A 143 -0.56 20.06 10.04
CA SER A 143 0.59 20.59 10.81
C SER A 143 0.94 19.75 12.04
N ARG A 144 0.73 18.43 12.00
CA ARG A 144 1.21 17.51 13.05
C ARG A 144 2.74 17.60 13.29
N PHE A 145 3.48 18.16 12.34
CA PHE A 145 4.95 18.20 12.34
C PHE A 145 5.53 19.63 12.29
N VAL A 146 4.78 20.63 12.77
CA VAL A 146 5.24 22.03 12.88
C VAL A 146 5.24 22.47 14.34
#